data_AF-A0A955VQW9-F1
#
_entry.id   AF-A0A955VQW9-F1
#
_cell.length_a   1.000
_cell.length_b   1.000
_cell.length_c   1.000
_cell.angle_alpha   90.00
_cell.angle_beta   90.00
_cell.angle_gamma   90.00
#
_symmetry.space_group_name_H-M   'P 1'
#
loop_
_entity.id
_entity.type
_entity.pdbx_description
1 polymer ?
#
loop_
_entity_poly.entity_id
_entity_poly.type
_entity_poly.pdbx_seq_one_letter_code
_entity_poly.pdbx_strand_id
1 'polypeptide(L)' 'MLAEASIEAVKRVLAWSVARAMAEQGLSQSEMARRMGTSRAALARLLDPDNGSLTLNTAIKAAQALGKRWRIQLVG' A
#
# COMPACT_ATOMS: atom_id res chain seq x y z
N MET A 1 1.59 0.62 -27.99
CA MET A 1 0.62 0.74 -26.88
C MET A 1 1.20 0.01 -25.68
N LEU A 2 2.21 0.60 -25.02
CA LEU A 2 3.03 -0.06 -23.99
C LEU A 2 3.30 0.84 -22.76
N ALA A 3 2.76 2.06 -22.70
CA ALA A 3 3.24 3.08 -21.77
C ALA A 3 2.24 3.56 -20.71
N GLU A 4 1.11 2.87 -20.56
CA GLU A 4 0.18 3.13 -19.45
C GLU A 4 -0.09 1.82 -18.72
N ALA A 5 0.86 1.35 -17.92
CA ALA A 5 0.42 0.88 -16.61
C ALA A 5 -0.28 2.11 -16.00
N SER A 6 -1.60 2.19 -16.16
CA SER A 6 -2.36 3.34 -15.69
C SER A 6 -1.99 3.55 -14.23
N ILE A 7 -1.84 4.80 -13.81
CA ILE A 7 -1.46 5.15 -12.42
C ILE A 7 -2.29 4.34 -11.41
N GLU A 8 -3.53 4.02 -11.77
CA GLU A 8 -4.43 3.14 -11.05
C GLU A 8 -3.95 1.68 -10.92
N ALA A 9 -3.47 1.06 -12.00
CA ALA A 9 -2.85 -0.27 -11.94
C ALA A 9 -1.64 -0.29 -10.98
N VAL A 10 -0.80 0.74 -11.00
CA VAL A 10 0.33 0.86 -10.06
C VAL A 10 -0.17 0.95 -8.62
N LYS A 11 -1.17 1.80 -8.35
CA LYS A 11 -1.76 1.94 -7.01
C LYS A 11 -2.37 0.63 -6.52
N ARG A 12 -3.06 -0.13 -7.38
CA ARG A 12 -3.61 -1.45 -7.07
C ARG A 12 -2.52 -2.44 -6.67
N VAL A 13 -1.41 -2.48 -7.40
CA VAL A 13 -0.25 -3.33 -7.05
C VAL A 13 0.34 -2.95 -5.69
N LEU A 14 0.45 -1.66 -5.38
CA LEU A 14 0.93 -1.18 -4.08
C LEU A 14 -0.01 -1.58 -2.94
N ALA A 15 -1.32 -1.32 -3.08
CA ALA A 15 -2.33 -1.67 -2.09
C ALA A 15 -2.34 -3.18 -1.82
N TRP A 16 -2.36 -3.99 -2.89
CA TRP A 16 -2.29 -5.44 -2.80
C TRP A 16 -1.01 -5.92 -2.09
N SER A 17 0.14 -5.33 -2.41
CA SER A 17 1.42 -5.69 -1.79
C SER A 17 1.43 -5.41 -0.27
N VAL A 18 0.81 -4.31 0.16
CA VAL A 18 0.61 -4.00 1.59
C VAL A 18 -0.32 -5.03 2.23
N ALA A 19 -1.47 -5.32 1.62
CA ALA A 19 -2.44 -6.29 2.14
C ALA A 19 -1.81 -7.69 2.30
N ARG A 20 -1.03 -8.12 1.30
CA ARG A 20 -0.33 -9.41 1.33
C ARG A 20 0.71 -9.45 2.46
N ALA A 21 1.51 -8.41 2.60
CA ALA A 21 2.50 -8.31 3.68
C ALA A 21 1.86 -8.30 5.07
N MET A 22 0.69 -7.69 5.24
CA MET A 22 -0.08 -7.76 6.49
C MET A 22 -0.52 -9.20 6.76
N ALA A 23 -1.06 -9.90 5.76
CA ALA A 23 -1.49 -11.28 5.89
C ALA A 23 -0.31 -12.23 6.23
N GLU A 24 0.83 -12.06 5.57
CA GLU A 24 2.08 -12.80 5.87
C GLU A 24 2.55 -12.61 7.32
N GLN A 25 2.28 -11.45 7.93
CA GLN A 25 2.63 -11.14 9.33
C GLN A 25 1.47 -11.39 10.32
N GLY A 26 0.31 -11.89 9.87
CA GLY A 26 -0.87 -12.07 10.72
C GLY A 26 -1.43 -10.76 11.30
N LEU A 27 -1.22 -9.62 10.64
CA LEU A 27 -1.65 -8.31 11.15
C LEU A 27 -3.08 -7.98 10.76
N SER A 28 -3.88 -7.61 11.76
CA SER A 28 -5.20 -7.04 11.53
C SER A 28 -5.10 -5.61 10.98
N GLN A 29 -6.18 -5.14 10.33
CA GLN A 29 -6.26 -3.73 9.90
C GLN A 29 -6.18 -2.76 11.08
N SER A 30 -6.79 -3.07 12.23
CA SER A 30 -6.73 -2.20 13.41
C SER A 30 -5.30 -2.05 13.92
N GLU A 31 -4.55 -3.15 13.99
CA GLU A 31 -3.15 -3.12 14.44
C GLU A 31 -2.25 -2.39 13.43
N MET A 32 -2.45 -2.64 12.14
CA MET A 32 -1.70 -1.93 11.10
C MET A 32 -1.98 -0.42 11.12
N ALA A 33 -3.25 -0.02 11.30
CA ALA A 33 -3.63 1.39 11.41
C ALA A 33 -2.96 2.05 12.63
N ARG A 34 -2.91 1.34 13.77
CA ARG A 34 -2.18 1.78 14.96
C ARG A 34 -0.69 2.00 14.68
N ARG A 35 -0.02 1.05 14.02
CA ARG A 35 1.41 1.16 13.65
C ARG A 35 1.69 2.31 12.69
N MET A 36 0.75 2.60 11.79
CA MET A 36 0.84 3.71 10.86
C MET A 36 0.48 5.07 11.47
N GLY A 37 -0.03 5.11 12.71
CA GLY A 37 -0.55 6.34 13.32
C GLY A 37 -1.76 6.91 12.57
N THR A 38 -2.63 6.05 12.05
CA THR A 38 -3.80 6.44 11.25
C THR A 38 -5.08 5.76 11.74
N SER A 39 -6.23 6.20 11.22
CA SER A 39 -7.51 5.56 11.55
C SER A 39 -7.70 4.28 10.73
N ARG A 40 -8.51 3.34 11.26
CA ARG A 40 -8.88 2.12 10.53
C ARG A 40 -9.55 2.45 9.19
N ALA A 41 -10.37 3.49 9.13
CA ALA A 41 -11.02 3.92 7.89
C ALA A 41 -10.02 4.43 6.85
N ALA A 42 -8.97 5.15 7.27
CA ALA A 42 -7.91 5.59 6.37
C ALA A 42 -7.11 4.39 5.83
N LEU A 43 -6.81 3.39 6.67
CA LEU A 43 -6.19 2.15 6.19
C LEU A 43 -7.11 1.37 5.26
N ALA A 44 -8.41 1.27 5.55
CA ALA A 44 -9.36 0.58 4.68
C ALA A 44 -9.37 1.19 3.26
N ARG A 45 -9.35 2.53 3.15
CA ARG A 45 -9.24 3.22 1.86
C ARG A 45 -7.90 2.99 1.16
N LEU A 46 -6.81 2.80 1.90
CA LEU A 46 -5.50 2.45 1.34
C LEU A 46 -5.51 1.05 0.72
N LEU A 47 -6.17 0.10 1.39
CA LEU A 47 -6.24 -1.30 0.97
C LEU A 47 -7.31 -1.55 -0.11
N ASP A 48 -8.17 -0.58 -0.37
CA ASP A 48 -9.24 -0.65 -1.36
C ASP A 48 -8.65 -0.46 -2.78
N PRO A 49 -8.70 -1.49 -3.65
CA PRO A 49 -8.11 -1.44 -4.99
C PRO A 49 -8.83 -0.46 -5.93
N ASP A 50 -10.08 -0.09 -5.63
CA ASP A 50 -10.87 0.84 -6.42
C ASP A 50 -10.77 2.28 -5.88
N ASN A 51 -10.09 2.47 -4.75
CA ASN A 51 -9.86 3.76 -4.15
C ASN A 51 -8.51 4.35 -4.60
N GLY A 52 -8.57 5.24 -5.60
CA GLY A 52 -7.40 5.91 -6.18
C GLY A 52 -6.64 6.88 -5.27
N SER A 53 -6.99 7.01 -3.98
CA SER A 53 -6.38 7.99 -3.07
C SER A 53 -4.95 7.65 -2.62
N LEU A 54 -4.44 6.45 -2.92
CA LEU A 54 -3.09 6.02 -2.51
C LEU A 54 -1.99 6.87 -3.14
N THR A 55 -1.11 7.40 -2.29
CA THR A 55 0.09 8.16 -2.69
C THR A 55 1.36 7.37 -2.35
N LEU A 56 2.48 7.69 -3.00
CA LEU A 56 3.78 7.08 -2.69
C LEU A 56 4.19 7.28 -1.23
N ASN A 57 3.92 8.47 -0.66
CA ASN A 57 4.19 8.74 0.76
C ASN A 57 3.38 7.80 1.68
N THR A 58 2.13 7.54 1.33
CA THR A 58 1.26 6.61 2.06
C THR A 58 1.78 5.18 1.97
N ALA A 59 2.21 4.75 0.78
CA ALA A 59 2.85 3.46 0.59
C ALA A 59 4.11 3.33 1.45
N ILE A 60 4.99 4.34 1.45
CA ILE A 60 6.23 4.34 2.26
C ILE A 60 5.92 4.18 3.75
N LYS A 61 4.95 4.92 4.29
CA LYS A 61 4.53 4.77 5.69
C LYS A 61 3.99 3.37 6.00
N ALA A 62 3.22 2.78 5.08
CA ALA A 62 2.74 1.41 5.25
C ALA A 62 3.91 0.41 5.27
N ALA A 63 4.89 0.54 4.36
CA ALA A 63 6.07 -0.31 4.40
C ALA A 63 6.87 -0.15 5.70
N GLN A 64 7.06 1.07 6.19
CA GLN A 64 7.72 1.33 7.47
C GLN A 64 6.99 0.67 8.65
N ALA A 65 5.66 0.78 8.72
CA ALA A 65 4.85 0.13 9.74
C ALA A 65 4.92 -1.42 9.70
N LEU A 66 5.27 -1.99 8.54
CA LEU A 66 5.52 -3.41 8.33
C LEU A 66 6.99 -3.81 8.57
N GLY A 67 7.88 -2.88 8.91
CA GLY A 67 9.33 -3.12 9.00
C GLY A 67 9.97 -3.43 7.64
N LYS A 68 9.35 -2.99 6.54
CA LYS A 68 9.77 -3.22 5.15
C LYS A 68 10.16 -1.89 4.48
N ARG A 69 10.63 -1.97 3.23
CA ARG A 69 11.03 -0.81 2.41
C ARG A 69 10.56 -1.03 0.98
N TRP A 70 10.17 0.03 0.28
CA TRP A 70 9.96 -0.04 -1.17
C TRP A 70 11.29 0.04 -1.90
N ARG A 71 11.40 -0.72 -2.99
CA ARG A 71 12.41 -0.53 -4.03
C ARG A 71 11.65 -0.32 -5.33
N ILE A 72 11.70 0.89 -5.86
CA ILE A 72 11.09 1.25 -7.14
C ILE A 72 12.25 1.49 -8.11
N GLN A 73 12.16 0.89 -9.29
CA GLN A 73 13.19 0.99 -10.33
C GLN A 73 12.52 1.28 -11.66
N LEU A 74 13.13 2.17 -12.43
CA LEU A 74 12.81 2.33 -13.84
C LEU A 74 13.66 1.32 -14.61
N VAL A 75 13.01 0.47 -15.41
CA VAL A 75 13.67 -0.51 -16.27
C VAL A 75 13.63 -0.03 -17.71
N GLY A 76 14.70 -0.28 -18.47
CA GLY A 76 14.84 0.05 -19.89
C GLY A 76 15.10 -1.20 -20.72
#